data_AF-A0A421NXM3-F1
#
_entry.id   AF-A0A421NXM3-F1
#
_cell.length_a   1.000
_cell.length_b   1.000
_cell.length_c   1.000
_cell.angle_alpha   90.00
_cell.angle_beta   90.00
_cell.angle_gamma   90.00
#
_symmetry.space_group_name_H-M   'P 1'
#
loop_
_entity.id
_entity.type
_entity.pdbx_description
1 polymer ?
#
loop_
_entity_poly.entity_id
_entity_poly.type
_entity_poly.pdbx_seq_one_letter_code
_entity_poly.pdbx_strand_id
1 'polypeptide(L)' 'MQKAKEYQTTTYQSDGKTINFIEDFDPSTGELVKTTFYRSDGTIKSIIEFNPTTRKLVKQTFYRSDGTIIDIFNF' A
#
# COMPACT_ATOMS: atom_id res chain seq x y z
N MET A 1 -1.32 -5.84 23.37
CA MET A 1 -2.11 -5.73 22.13
C MET A 1 -1.43 -4.71 21.25
N GLN A 2 -0.99 -5.12 20.06
CA GLN A 2 -0.15 -4.33 19.16
C GLN A 2 -0.96 -3.12 18.69
N LYS A 3 -0.60 -1.91 19.14
CA LYS A 3 -1.25 -0.68 18.69
C LYS A 3 -1.02 -0.56 17.19
N ALA A 4 -2.07 -0.70 16.38
CA ALA A 4 -2.07 -0.14 15.04
C ALA A 4 -1.65 1.33 15.16
N LYS A 5 -0.60 1.70 14.45
CA LYS A 5 -0.22 3.10 14.27
C LYS A 5 -1.43 3.73 13.59
N GLU A 6 -2.18 4.60 14.29
CA GLU A 6 -3.64 4.86 14.17
C GLU A 6 -4.25 5.11 12.78
N TYR A 7 -3.43 5.24 11.73
CA TYR A 7 -3.82 5.54 10.35
C TYR A 7 -3.24 4.56 9.35
N GLN A 8 -2.93 3.34 9.79
CA GLN A 8 -2.36 2.29 8.96
C GLN A 8 -2.98 0.93 9.29
N THR A 9 -3.45 0.24 8.26
CA THR A 9 -3.94 -1.15 8.36
C THR A 9 -2.95 -2.08 7.69
N THR A 10 -2.63 -3.19 8.35
CA THR A 10 -1.79 -4.25 7.79
C THR A 10 -2.62 -5.51 7.59
N THR A 11 -2.65 -6.01 6.36
CA THR A 11 -3.32 -7.25 6.02
C THR A 11 -2.29 -8.32 5.74
N TYR A 12 -2.44 -9.48 6.37
CA TYR A 12 -1.55 -10.63 6.21
C TYR A 12 -2.09 -11.62 5.17
N GLN A 13 -1.21 -12.44 4.62
CA GLN A 13 -1.58 -13.60 3.80
C GLN A 13 -2.21 -14.70 4.66
N SER A 14 -2.61 -15.81 4.04
CA SER A 14 -3.25 -16.94 4.71
C SER A 14 -2.41 -17.60 5.81
N ASP A 15 -1.08 -17.40 5.80
CA ASP A 15 -0.18 -17.86 6.85
C ASP A 15 -0.23 -17.01 8.14
N GLY A 16 -0.92 -15.86 8.11
CA GLY A 16 -1.03 -14.92 9.22
C GLY A 16 0.27 -14.24 9.63
N LYS A 17 1.35 -14.40 8.84
CA LYS A 17 2.70 -13.91 9.16
C LYS A 17 3.24 -13.00 8.07
N THR A 18 3.06 -13.38 6.82
CA THR A 18 3.54 -12.64 5.65
C THR A 18 2.59 -11.50 5.36
N ILE A 19 3.09 -10.28 5.20
CA ILE A 19 2.26 -9.12 4.85
C ILE A 19 1.82 -9.26 3.39
N ASN A 20 0.52 -9.12 3.15
CA ASN A 20 -0.05 -9.04 1.80
C ASN A 20 -0.02 -7.58 1.30
N PHE A 21 -0.61 -6.68 2.09
CA PHE A 21 -0.59 -5.25 1.79
C PHE A 21 -0.74 -4.41 3.06
N ILE A 22 -0.37 -3.15 2.91
CA ILE A 22 -0.54 -2.09 3.90
C ILE A 22 -1.36 -0.98 3.27
N GLU A 23 -2.34 -0.47 4.00
CA GLU A 23 -3.12 0.71 3.65
C GLU A 23 -2.77 1.86 4.59
N ASP A 24 -2.47 3.03 4.02
CA ASP A 24 -2.26 4.28 4.74
C ASP A 24 -3.45 5.20 4.53
N PHE A 25 -3.91 5.82 5.62
CA PHE A 25 -5.06 6.69 5.66
C PHE A 25 -4.65 8.13 6.02
N ASP A 26 -5.33 9.12 5.45
CA ASP A 26 -5.19 10.50 5.84
C ASP A 26 -5.69 10.68 7.29
N PRO A 27 -4.90 11.27 8.20
CA PRO A 27 -5.26 11.36 9.61
C PRO A 27 -6.37 12.38 9.90
N SER A 28 -6.60 13.34 9.01
CA SER A 28 -7.62 14.37 9.17
C SER A 28 -8.99 13.92 8.64
N THR A 29 -9.01 13.12 7.57
CA THR A 29 -10.26 12.68 6.92
C THR A 29 -10.57 11.20 7.13
N GLY A 30 -9.59 10.38 7.51
CA GLY A 30 -9.71 8.92 7.60
C GLY A 30 -9.73 8.22 6.23
N GLU A 31 -9.42 8.94 5.15
CA GLU A 31 -9.54 8.43 3.79
C GLU A 31 -8.30 7.69 3.33
N LEU A 32 -8.48 6.64 2.51
CA LEU A 32 -7.37 5.89 1.93
C LEU A 32 -6.57 6.80 0.98
N VAL A 33 -5.27 6.93 1.25
CA VAL A 33 -4.35 7.71 0.41
C VAL A 33 -3.32 6.84 -0.31
N LYS A 34 -3.04 5.65 0.23
CA LYS A 34 -2.03 4.76 -0.35
C LYS A 34 -2.28 3.31 0.01
N THR A 35 -1.98 2.41 -0.93
CA THR A 35 -1.84 0.98 -0.66
C THR A 35 -0.49 0.48 -1.16
N THR A 36 0.26 -0.19 -0.30
CA THR A 36 1.53 -0.85 -0.64
C THR A 36 1.33 -2.36 -0.64
N PHE A 37 1.54 -3.00 -1.79
CA PHE A 37 1.43 -4.45 -1.94
C PHE A 37 2.80 -5.09 -1.86
N TYR A 38 2.88 -6.23 -1.17
CA TYR A 38 4.12 -6.97 -0.95
C TYR A 38 4.09 -8.32 -1.67
N ARG A 39 5.29 -8.83 -1.96
CA ARG A 39 5.51 -10.22 -2.38
C ARG A 39 5.69 -11.10 -1.15
N SER A 40 5.70 -12.41 -1.37
CA SER A 40 5.97 -13.41 -0.32
C SER A 40 7.34 -13.27 0.33
N ASP A 41 8.33 -12.69 -0.37
CA ASP A 41 9.68 -12.41 0.16
C ASP A 41 9.77 -11.09 0.93
N GLY A 42 8.65 -10.36 1.08
CA GLY A 42 8.59 -9.06 1.75
C GLY A 42 9.02 -7.87 0.90
N THR A 43 9.40 -8.07 -0.37
CA THR A 43 9.70 -6.96 -1.28
C THR A 43 8.42 -6.29 -1.78
N ILE A 44 8.49 -4.99 -2.09
CA ILE A 44 7.35 -4.24 -2.61
C ILE A 44 7.06 -4.69 -4.04
N LYS A 45 5.82 -5.11 -4.29
CA LYS A 45 5.31 -5.45 -5.61
C LYS A 45 4.84 -4.20 -6.36
N SER A 46 4.01 -3.40 -5.69
CA SER A 46 3.44 -2.18 -6.27
C SER A 46 2.96 -1.22 -5.18
N ILE A 47 2.91 0.06 -5.53
CA ILE A 47 2.30 1.11 -4.72
C ILE A 47 1.18 1.76 -5.53
N ILE A 48 0.03 1.94 -4.88
CA ILE A 48 -1.14 2.63 -5.42
C ILE A 48 -1.35 3.90 -4.60
N GLU A 49 -1.49 5.05 -5.26
CA GLU A 49 -1.74 6.35 -4.63
C GLU A 49 -3.12 6.88 -5.05
N PHE A 50 -3.85 7.45 -4.10
CA PHE A 50 -5.21 7.95 -4.29
C PHE A 50 -5.29 9.45 -4.04
N ASN A 51 -6.19 10.13 -4.76
CA ASN A 51 -6.53 11.51 -4.46
C ASN A 51 -7.29 11.57 -3.12
N PRO A 52 -6.83 12.34 -2.12
CA PRO A 52 -7.39 12.32 -0.77
C PRO A 52 -8.83 12.86 -0.68
N THR A 53 -9.29 13.61 -1.69
CA THR A 53 -10.64 14.21 -1.71
C THR A 53 -11.62 13.36 -2.50
N THR A 54 -11.22 12.88 -3.68
CA THR A 54 -12.10 12.13 -4.60
C THR A 54 -12.00 10.62 -4.43
N ARG A 55 -10.99 10.14 -3.69
CA ARG A 55 -10.64 8.72 -3.51
C ARG A 55 -10.33 7.97 -4.80
N LYS A 56 -10.13 8.71 -5.90
CA LYS A 56 -9.77 8.12 -7.19
C LYS A 56 -8.30 7.76 -7.22
N LEU A 57 -7.99 6.66 -7.88
CA LEU A 57 -6.63 6.30 -8.26
C LEU A 57 -5.99 7.46 -9.04
N VAL A 58 -4.82 7.92 -8.61
CA VAL A 58 -4.05 8.96 -9.33
C VAL A 58 -2.76 8.41 -9.90
N LYS A 59 -2.20 7.38 -9.25
CA LYS A 59 -0.92 6.81 -9.67
C LYS A 59 -0.77 5.37 -9.21
N GLN A 60 -0.12 4.57 -10.04
CA GLN A 60 0.32 3.23 -9.69
C GLN A 60 1.75 3.00 -10.15
N THR A 61 2.60 2.52 -9.25
CA THR A 61 4.00 2.19 -9.53
C THR A 61 4.24 0.70 -9.30
N PHE A 62 4.85 0.03 -10.26
CA PHE A 62 5.25 -1.37 -10.16
C PHE A 62 6.77 -1.47 -9.98
N TYR A 63 7.21 -2.38 -9.13
CA TYR A 63 8.62 -2.56 -8.81
C TYR A 63 9.08 -3.96 -9.18
N ARG A 64 10.36 -4.15 -9.49
CA ARG A 64 11.03 -5.46 -9.52
C ARG A 64 11.37 -5.90 -8.08
N SER A 65 11.83 -7.13 -7.93
CA SER A 65 12.30 -7.64 -6.63
C SER A 65 13.53 -6.90 -6.10
N ASP A 66 14.36 -6.32 -6.98
CA ASP A 66 15.51 -5.48 -6.60
C ASP A 66 15.12 -4.03 -6.23
N GLY A 67 13.83 -3.70 -6.26
CA GLY A 67 13.31 -2.36 -5.96
C GLY A 67 13.38 -1.36 -7.11
N THR A 68 13.89 -1.74 -8.28
CA THR A 68 13.83 -0.88 -9.48
C THR A 68 12.40 -0.77 -9.99
N ILE A 69 12.06 0.37 -10.58
CA ILE A 69 10.73 0.58 -11.16
C ILE A 69 10.62 -0.20 -12.47
N ILE A 70 9.52 -0.93 -12.61
CA ILE A 70 9.09 -1.56 -13.86
C ILE A 70 8.34 -0.53 -14.68
N ASP A 71 7.24 0.00 -14.12
CA ASP A 71 6.32 0.91 -14.79
C ASP A 71 5.68 1.89 -13.82
N ILE A 72 5.25 3.03 -14.35
CA ILE A 72 4.46 4.05 -13.64
C ILE A 72 3.27 4.43 -14.53
N PHE A 73 2.06 4.33 -13.96
CA PHE A 73 0.83 4.83 -14.58
C PHE A 73 0.32 6.02 -13.79
N ASN A 74 -0.03 7.10 -14.49
CA ASN A 74 -0.70 8.27 -13.91
C ASN A 74 -2.08 8.38 -14.57
N PHE A 75 -3.09 8.79 -13.80
CA PHE A 75 -4.50 8.79 -14.19
C PHE A 75 -5.14 10.18 -14.06
#